data_AF-A0A7S3AV90-F1
#
_entry.id   AF-A0A7S3AV90-F1
#
_cell.length_a   1.000
_cell.length_b   1.000
_cell.length_c   1.000
_cell.angle_alpha   90.00
_cell.angle_beta   90.00
_cell.angle_gamma   90.00
#
_symmetry.space_group_name_H-M   'P 1'
#
loop_
_entity.id
_entity.type
_entity.pdbx_description
1 polymer ?
#
loop_
_entity_poly.entity_id
_entity_poly.type
_entity_poly.pdbx_seq_one_letter_code
_entity_poly.pdbx_strand_id
1 'polypeptide(L)'
;GSDALASPDGVLYMAPVVESSALPPLSVVWPKVFAKGVVFSLTASNPMGIEASVEQNRAANKRLEEDIVRLTESATTKPRAWWRSFGFNVHEGWREDGFSIAYGIEERVFGRRAILRLAQKYRQAAIYAYRVEGGVLLREVVWCDPKKQGQGTVERIALLREPPAHPLAAKSL
;
A
#
# COMPACT_ATOMS: atom_id res chain seq x y z
N GLY A 1 -22.67 -15.23 -6.17
CA GLY A 1 -23.00 -13.84 -6.56
C GLY A 1 -21.80 -12.99 -6.24
N SER A 2 -21.16 -12.45 -7.27
CA SER A 2 -19.94 -11.64 -7.16
C SER A 2 -20.31 -10.16 -7.05
N ASP A 3 -20.63 -9.70 -5.85
CA ASP A 3 -20.83 -8.27 -5.61
C ASP A 3 -19.46 -7.63 -5.47
N ALA A 4 -19.08 -6.91 -6.52
CA ALA A 4 -17.73 -6.53 -6.85
C ALA A 4 -17.09 -5.69 -5.75
N LEU A 5 -15.92 -6.14 -5.30
CA LEU A 5 -15.04 -5.36 -4.42
C LEU A 5 -14.50 -4.11 -5.13
N ALA A 6 -14.65 -4.02 -6.46
CA ALA A 6 -14.21 -2.90 -7.27
C ALA A 6 -15.27 -1.80 -7.31
N SER A 7 -14.86 -0.56 -7.09
CA SER A 7 -15.70 0.59 -7.40
C SER A 7 -15.83 0.78 -8.93
N PRO A 8 -16.79 1.59 -9.42
CA PRO A 8 -17.02 1.76 -10.86
C PRO A 8 -15.80 2.21 -11.68
N ASP A 9 -14.80 2.81 -11.04
CA ASP A 9 -13.55 3.26 -11.65
C ASP A 9 -12.41 2.20 -11.62
N GLY A 10 -12.69 1.03 -11.05
CA GLY A 10 -11.75 -0.07 -10.89
C GLY A 10 -10.77 0.08 -9.72
N VAL A 11 -10.97 1.03 -8.81
CA VAL A 11 -10.11 1.29 -7.63
C VAL A 11 -10.73 0.71 -6.36
N LEU A 12 -9.88 0.17 -5.49
CA LEU A 12 -10.25 -0.26 -4.14
C LEU A 12 -9.89 0.85 -3.16
N TYR A 13 -10.90 1.44 -2.52
CA TYR A 13 -10.71 2.44 -1.48
C TYR A 13 -10.74 1.78 -0.10
N MET A 14 -9.74 2.04 0.72
CA MET A 14 -9.54 1.39 2.01
C MET A 14 -9.24 2.43 3.09
N ALA A 15 -9.76 2.23 4.30
CA ALA A 15 -9.51 3.13 5.42
C ALA A 15 -9.35 2.35 6.74
N PRO A 16 -8.60 2.90 7.72
CA PRO A 16 -8.59 2.39 9.08
C PRO A 16 -10.00 2.31 9.67
N VAL A 17 -10.27 1.24 10.42
CA VAL A 17 -11.50 1.12 11.20
C VAL A 17 -11.38 2.02 12.42
N VAL A 18 -12.31 2.97 12.57
CA VAL A 18 -12.43 3.80 13.77
C VAL A 18 -13.22 2.99 14.82
N GLU A 19 -12.70 2.85 16.04
CA GLU A 19 -13.25 1.96 17.09
C GLU A 19 -14.74 2.15 17.44
N SER A 20 -15.38 3.25 17.02
CA SER A 20 -16.82 3.46 17.21
C SER A 20 -17.72 2.90 16.10
N SER A 21 -17.16 2.43 14.97
CA SER A 21 -17.95 1.78 13.93
C SER A 21 -18.01 0.28 14.17
N ALA A 22 -19.23 -0.27 14.21
CA ALA A 22 -19.46 -1.70 14.27
C ALA A 22 -18.54 -2.40 13.24
N LEU A 23 -17.75 -3.36 13.72
CA LEU A 23 -16.83 -4.14 12.90
C LEU A 23 -17.53 -4.55 11.59
N PRO A 24 -16.88 -4.41 10.42
CA PRO A 24 -17.51 -4.81 9.17
C PRO A 24 -17.97 -6.27 9.31
N PRO A 25 -19.20 -6.59 8.86
CA PRO A 25 -19.78 -7.91 9.07
C PRO A 25 -18.82 -9.01 8.60
N LEU A 26 -18.79 -10.10 9.36
CA LEU A 26 -18.05 -11.33 9.08
C LEU A 26 -18.45 -11.91 7.71
N SER A 27 -17.88 -11.37 6.63
CA SER A 27 -17.60 -12.05 5.35
C SER A 27 -17.13 -11.07 4.26
N VAL A 28 -16.12 -10.21 4.53
CA VAL A 28 -15.44 -9.54 3.42
C VAL A 28 -14.62 -10.58 2.67
N VAL A 29 -15.02 -10.90 1.45
CA VAL A 29 -14.20 -11.73 0.55
C VAL A 29 -13.13 -10.83 -0.02
N TRP A 30 -11.91 -10.86 0.52
CA TRP A 30 -10.83 -10.02 0.01
C TRP A 30 -10.36 -10.48 -1.39
N PRO A 31 -9.86 -9.56 -2.25
CA PRO A 31 -9.24 -9.95 -3.51
C PRO A 31 -8.11 -10.96 -3.27
N LYS A 32 -7.91 -11.90 -4.21
CA LYS A 32 -6.93 -12.99 -4.06
C LYS A 32 -5.52 -12.52 -3.68
N VAL A 33 -5.10 -11.35 -4.17
CA VAL A 33 -3.80 -10.73 -3.85
C VAL A 33 -3.63 -10.43 -2.35
N PHE A 34 -4.72 -10.08 -1.65
CA PHE A 34 -4.72 -9.89 -0.20
C PHE A 34 -5.01 -11.20 0.54
N ALA A 35 -5.95 -12.00 0.05
CA ALA A 35 -6.37 -13.24 0.72
C ALA A 35 -5.29 -14.34 0.73
N LYS A 36 -4.38 -14.33 -0.25
CA LYS A 36 -3.33 -15.36 -0.41
C LYS A 36 -1.91 -14.79 -0.37
N GLY A 37 -1.76 -13.53 0.01
CA GLY A 37 -0.49 -12.82 -0.11
C GLY A 37 -0.25 -11.81 1.00
N VAL A 38 0.90 -11.15 0.88
CA VAL A 38 1.22 -9.92 1.59
C VAL A 38 1.40 -8.83 0.54
N VAL A 39 0.83 -7.66 0.79
CA VAL A 39 0.93 -6.50 -0.09
C VAL A 39 1.73 -5.42 0.61
N PHE A 40 2.72 -4.84 -0.04
CA PHE A 40 3.46 -3.69 0.47
C PHE A 40 3.11 -2.46 -0.35
N SER A 41 2.78 -1.35 0.31
CA SER A 41 2.58 -0.05 -0.35
C SER A 41 3.74 0.87 -0.05
N LEU A 42 4.27 1.49 -1.11
CA LEU A 42 5.48 2.29 -1.12
C LEU A 42 5.29 3.46 -2.08
N THR A 43 5.77 4.64 -1.70
CA THR A 43 5.91 5.82 -2.55
C THR A 43 7.37 6.26 -2.60
N ALA A 44 7.73 7.05 -3.59
CA ALA A 44 8.97 7.81 -3.62
C ALA A 44 8.74 9.32 -3.38
N SER A 45 7.52 9.71 -2.98
CA SER A 45 7.17 11.08 -2.62
C SER A 45 7.83 11.47 -1.30
N ASN A 46 8.11 12.77 -1.14
CA ASN A 46 8.57 13.39 0.11
C ASN A 46 9.61 12.55 0.88
N PRO A 47 10.86 12.47 0.37
CA PRO A 47 11.94 11.81 1.08
C PRO A 47 11.99 12.26 2.55
N MET A 48 12.31 11.35 3.47
CA MET A 48 12.26 11.62 4.91
C MET A 48 12.96 12.93 5.29
N GLY A 49 12.19 13.84 5.88
CA GLY A 49 12.63 15.17 6.31
C GLY A 49 12.65 16.24 5.21
N ILE A 50 12.11 15.95 4.03
CA ILE A 50 12.13 16.84 2.86
C ILE A 50 10.73 16.88 2.24
N GLU A 51 10.13 18.07 2.22
CA GLU A 51 8.96 18.36 1.40
C GLU A 51 9.42 18.67 -0.02
N ALA A 52 9.03 17.84 -0.98
CA ALA A 52 9.44 17.95 -2.38
C ALA A 52 8.28 18.46 -3.25
N SER A 53 8.61 19.10 -4.38
CA SER A 53 7.58 19.57 -5.31
C SER A 53 6.82 18.41 -5.95
N VAL A 54 5.65 18.69 -6.52
CA VAL A 54 4.84 17.69 -7.24
C VAL A 54 5.61 17.06 -8.39
N GLU A 55 6.39 17.85 -9.13
CA GLU A 55 7.22 17.38 -10.25
C GLU A 55 8.35 16.48 -9.76
N GLN A 56 8.97 16.83 -8.64
CA GLN A 56 10.02 16.01 -8.01
C GLN A 56 9.45 14.67 -7.54
N ASN A 57 8.29 14.68 -6.87
CA ASN A 57 7.58 13.48 -6.43
C ASN A 57 7.17 12.60 -7.62
N ARG A 58 6.64 13.19 -8.71
CA ARG A 58 6.32 12.46 -9.94
C ARG A 58 7.55 11.82 -10.58
N ALA A 59 8.65 12.58 -10.69
CA ALA A 59 9.89 12.07 -11.25
C ALA A 59 10.51 10.96 -10.38
N ALA A 60 10.41 11.06 -9.06
CA ALA A 60 10.85 10.03 -8.13
C ALA A 60 9.99 8.76 -8.24
N ASN A 61 8.67 8.89 -8.30
CA ASN A 61 7.77 7.76 -8.50
C ASN A 61 7.97 7.09 -9.87
N LYS A 62 8.31 7.84 -10.92
CA LYS A 62 8.68 7.24 -12.21
C LYS A 62 9.92 6.35 -12.10
N ARG A 63 10.97 6.82 -11.40
CA ARG A 63 12.17 6.01 -11.15
C ARG A 63 11.86 4.78 -10.29
N LEU A 64 10.98 4.92 -9.31
CA LEU A 64 10.52 3.81 -8.48
C LEU A 64 9.76 2.78 -9.33
N GLU A 65 8.91 3.21 -10.25
CA GLU A 65 8.22 2.32 -11.18
C GLU A 65 9.22 1.51 -12.02
N GLU A 66 10.25 2.16 -12.56
CA GLU A 66 11.31 1.48 -13.31
C GLU A 66 12.08 0.45 -12.44
N ASP A 67 12.32 0.76 -11.17
CA ASP A 67 12.92 -0.20 -10.23
C ASP A 67 11.99 -1.39 -9.94
N ILE A 68 10.68 -1.16 -9.83
CA ILE A 68 9.68 -2.22 -9.62
C ILE A 68 9.61 -3.11 -10.87
N VAL A 69 9.64 -2.53 -12.07
CA VAL A 69 9.72 -3.29 -13.33
C VAL A 69 10.97 -4.18 -13.34
N ARG A 70 12.15 -3.64 -13.01
CA ARG A 70 13.38 -4.44 -12.88
C ARG A 70 13.27 -5.54 -11.82
N LEU A 71 12.58 -5.27 -10.71
CA LEU A 71 12.30 -6.29 -9.69
C LEU A 71 11.48 -7.46 -10.27
N THR A 72 10.55 -7.21 -11.20
CA THR A 72 9.76 -8.26 -11.85
C THR A 72 10.55 -9.18 -12.79
N GLU A 73 11.72 -8.74 -13.24
CA GLU A 73 12.62 -9.51 -14.11
C GLU A 73 13.55 -10.44 -13.30
N SER A 74 13.63 -10.24 -11.98
CA SER A 74 14.51 -11.02 -11.12
C SER A 74 14.00 -12.43 -10.88
N ALA A 75 14.79 -13.44 -11.21
CA ALA A 75 14.45 -14.85 -10.97
C ALA A 75 14.22 -15.18 -9.48
N THR A 76 14.84 -14.42 -8.57
CA THR A 76 14.74 -14.66 -7.12
C THR A 76 13.85 -13.66 -6.40
N THR A 77 13.73 -12.41 -6.92
CA THR A 77 13.02 -11.31 -6.22
C THR A 77 11.66 -10.91 -6.80
N LYS A 78 11.20 -11.60 -7.83
CA LYS A 78 9.98 -11.24 -8.58
C LYS A 78 8.72 -11.25 -7.69
N PRO A 79 7.96 -10.14 -7.64
CA PRO A 79 6.63 -10.12 -7.03
C PRO A 79 5.61 -10.88 -7.88
N ARG A 80 4.52 -11.32 -7.25
CA ARG A 80 3.39 -11.99 -7.90
C ARG A 80 2.53 -11.02 -8.70
N ALA A 81 2.41 -9.79 -8.22
CA ALA A 81 1.70 -8.70 -8.89
C ALA A 81 2.20 -7.35 -8.36
N TRP A 82 1.99 -6.29 -9.12
CA TRP A 82 2.13 -4.92 -8.66
C TRP A 82 1.15 -4.01 -9.42
N TRP A 83 0.80 -2.86 -8.84
CA TRP A 83 -0.08 -1.87 -9.45
C TRP A 83 0.19 -0.47 -8.88
N ARG A 84 -0.23 0.56 -9.62
CA ARG A 84 -0.26 1.95 -9.12
C ARG A 84 -1.29 2.07 -8.01
N SER A 85 -0.93 2.71 -6.92
CA SER A 85 -1.80 2.99 -5.78
C SER A 85 -1.54 4.40 -5.25
N PHE A 86 -2.33 4.84 -4.28
CA PHE A 86 -2.15 6.14 -3.66
C PHE A 86 -2.70 6.13 -2.24
N GLY A 87 -2.13 6.98 -1.40
CA GLY A 87 -2.67 7.35 -0.09
C GLY A 87 -3.10 8.81 -0.10
N PHE A 88 -4.08 9.16 0.72
CA PHE A 88 -4.48 10.54 0.90
C PHE A 88 -5.14 10.73 2.27
N ASN A 89 -5.13 11.97 2.75
CA ASN A 89 -5.90 12.40 3.90
C ASN A 89 -6.66 13.67 3.52
N VAL A 90 -8.00 13.60 3.56
CA VAL A 90 -8.88 14.72 3.22
C VAL A 90 -8.73 15.86 4.23
N HIS A 91 -8.58 15.55 5.51
CA HIS A 91 -8.51 16.55 6.58
C HIS A 91 -7.15 17.27 6.59
N GLU A 92 -6.07 16.54 6.29
CA GLU A 92 -4.72 17.10 6.23
C GLU A 92 -4.34 17.61 4.84
N GLY A 93 -5.22 17.44 3.85
CA GLY A 93 -5.07 18.02 2.52
C GLY A 93 -3.96 17.42 1.65
N TRP A 94 -3.43 16.24 1.98
CA TRP A 94 -2.35 15.62 1.23
C TRP A 94 -2.79 14.38 0.44
N ARG A 95 -2.07 14.14 -0.66
CA ARG A 95 -2.13 12.91 -1.47
C ARG A 95 -0.71 12.52 -1.85
N GLU A 96 -0.44 11.22 -1.79
CA GLU A 96 0.81 10.64 -2.26
C GLU A 96 0.50 9.47 -3.20
N ASP A 97 0.88 9.63 -4.46
CA ASP A 97 0.86 8.53 -5.43
C ASP A 97 2.01 7.56 -5.15
N GLY A 98 1.84 6.29 -5.49
CA GLY A 98 2.83 5.26 -5.27
C GLY A 98 2.42 3.93 -5.90
N PHE A 99 2.86 2.84 -5.28
CA PHE A 99 2.69 1.50 -5.80
C PHE A 99 2.38 0.51 -4.70
N SER A 100 1.61 -0.51 -5.04
CA SER A 100 1.37 -1.68 -4.22
C SER A 100 1.97 -2.90 -4.89
N ILE A 101 2.69 -3.72 -4.12
CA ILE A 101 3.47 -4.85 -4.61
C ILE A 101 3.12 -6.08 -3.78
N ALA A 102 2.69 -7.16 -4.44
CA ALA A 102 2.20 -8.37 -3.79
C ALA A 102 3.20 -9.53 -3.91
N TYR A 103 3.39 -10.23 -2.79
CA TYR A 103 4.13 -11.48 -2.69
C TYR A 103 3.23 -12.58 -2.13
N GLY A 104 3.55 -13.84 -2.40
CA GLY A 104 2.94 -14.97 -1.70
C GLY A 104 3.24 -14.93 -0.20
N ILE A 105 2.37 -15.56 0.61
CA ILE A 105 2.55 -15.63 2.07
C ILE A 105 3.87 -16.33 2.44
N GLU A 106 4.29 -17.30 1.63
CA GLU A 106 5.56 -18.03 1.73
C GLU A 106 6.77 -17.14 1.44
N GLU A 107 6.60 -16.11 0.60
CA GLU A 107 7.64 -15.18 0.18
C GLU A 107 7.77 -13.96 1.11
N ARG A 108 6.89 -13.82 2.12
CA ARG A 108 6.70 -12.58 2.90
C ARG A 108 7.97 -11.97 3.49
N VAL A 109 8.86 -12.80 4.06
CA VAL A 109 10.10 -12.34 4.72
C VAL A 109 11.03 -11.72 3.69
N PHE A 110 11.15 -12.41 2.58
CA PHE A 110 12.01 -12.02 1.50
C PHE A 110 11.46 -10.82 0.72
N GLY A 111 10.15 -10.82 0.42
CA GLY A 111 9.45 -9.70 -0.21
C GLY A 111 9.56 -8.44 0.63
N ARG A 112 9.34 -8.53 1.95
CA ARG A 112 9.54 -7.40 2.89
C ARG A 112 10.95 -6.82 2.78
N ARG A 113 11.97 -7.68 2.74
CA ARG A 113 13.37 -7.25 2.59
C ARG A 113 13.63 -6.55 1.24
N ALA A 114 13.06 -7.05 0.15
CA ALA A 114 13.21 -6.43 -1.17
C ALA A 114 12.55 -5.04 -1.19
N ILE A 115 11.33 -4.91 -0.67
CA ILE A 115 10.62 -3.62 -0.64
C ILE A 115 11.29 -2.63 0.31
N LEU A 116 11.79 -3.09 1.47
CA LEU A 116 12.54 -2.22 2.38
C LEU A 116 13.81 -1.64 1.74
N ARG A 117 14.52 -2.40 0.89
CA ARG A 117 15.67 -1.86 0.14
C ARG A 117 15.26 -0.77 -0.84
N LEU A 118 14.13 -0.93 -1.53
CA LEU A 118 13.59 0.12 -2.39
C LEU A 118 13.18 1.34 -1.57
N ALA A 119 12.45 1.14 -0.47
CA ALA A 119 12.03 2.21 0.41
C ALA A 119 13.23 3.02 0.96
N GLN A 120 14.30 2.34 1.36
CA GLN A 120 15.55 2.97 1.79
C GLN A 120 16.23 3.74 0.66
N LYS A 121 16.28 3.19 -0.56
CA LYS A 121 16.80 3.91 -1.75
C LYS A 121 16.07 5.23 -1.98
N TYR A 122 14.76 5.26 -1.76
CA TYR A 122 13.92 6.47 -1.88
C TYR A 122 13.76 7.23 -0.56
N ARG A 123 14.58 6.92 0.45
CA ARG A 123 14.64 7.58 1.76
C ARG A 123 13.28 7.67 2.46
N GLN A 124 12.43 6.67 2.31
CA GLN A 124 11.16 6.63 3.00
C GLN A 124 11.37 6.30 4.49
N ALA A 125 10.61 6.95 5.36
CA ALA A 125 10.69 6.68 6.80
C ALA A 125 10.04 5.32 7.13
N ALA A 126 8.91 5.02 6.50
CA ALA A 126 8.16 3.80 6.65
C ALA A 126 7.44 3.43 5.34
N ILE A 127 6.98 2.19 5.28
CA ILE A 127 6.06 1.68 4.26
C ILE A 127 4.86 1.03 4.96
N TYR A 128 3.80 0.74 4.21
CA TYR A 128 2.70 -0.06 4.73
C TYR A 128 2.81 -1.51 4.26
N ALA A 129 2.52 -2.46 5.15
CA ALA A 129 2.36 -3.86 4.81
C ALA A 129 0.94 -4.33 5.16
N TYR A 130 0.27 -4.99 4.23
CA TYR A 130 -1.09 -5.48 4.35
C TYR A 130 -1.13 -7.00 4.32
N ARG A 131 -1.92 -7.59 5.23
CA ARG A 131 -2.17 -9.03 5.27
C ARG A 131 -3.58 -9.32 5.77
N VAL A 132 -4.16 -10.43 5.35
CA VAL A 132 -5.43 -10.91 5.92
C VAL A 132 -5.15 -11.88 7.06
N GLU A 133 -5.79 -11.67 8.20
CA GLU A 133 -5.70 -12.51 9.39
C GLU A 133 -7.11 -12.66 9.99
N GLY A 134 -7.58 -13.90 10.17
CA GLY A 134 -8.96 -14.14 10.65
C GLY A 134 -10.06 -13.51 9.78
N GLY A 135 -9.81 -13.33 8.48
CA GLY A 135 -10.74 -12.65 7.55
C GLY A 135 -10.69 -11.12 7.59
N VAL A 136 -9.85 -10.54 8.44
CA VAL A 136 -9.68 -9.09 8.59
C VAL A 136 -8.43 -8.65 7.86
N LEU A 137 -8.51 -7.57 7.06
CA LEU A 137 -7.32 -6.95 6.50
C LEU A 137 -6.65 -6.09 7.58
N LEU A 138 -5.38 -6.36 7.83
CA LEU A 138 -4.54 -5.61 8.74
C LEU A 138 -3.51 -4.80 7.95
N ARG A 139 -3.25 -3.57 8.38
CA ARG A 139 -2.15 -2.73 7.89
C ARG A 139 -1.14 -2.53 9.01
N GLU A 140 0.12 -2.86 8.73
CA GLU A 140 1.27 -2.61 9.59
C GLU A 140 2.07 -1.43 9.04
N VAL A 141 2.46 -0.49 9.92
CA VAL A 141 3.51 0.49 9.63
C VAL A 141 4.86 -0.21 9.75
N VAL A 142 5.58 -0.36 8.64
CA VAL A 142 6.90 -0.98 8.62
C VAL A 142 7.96 0.11 8.50
N TRP A 143 8.68 0.36 9.60
CA TRP A 143 9.78 1.32 9.61
C TRP A 143 10.96 0.85 8.74
N CYS A 144 11.51 1.77 7.94
CA CYS A 144 12.70 1.51 7.12
C CYS A 144 13.99 1.53 7.94
N ASP A 145 13.99 2.21 9.08
CA ASP A 145 15.06 2.17 10.09
C ASP A 145 15.06 0.82 10.81
N PRO A 146 16.14 0.01 10.69
CA PRO A 146 16.25 -1.28 11.37
C PRO A 146 16.05 -1.21 12.88
N LYS A 147 16.42 -0.10 13.53
CA LYS A 147 16.26 0.07 14.99
C LYS A 147 14.81 0.21 15.42
N LYS A 148 13.93 0.62 14.51
CA LYS A 148 12.49 0.80 14.74
C LYS A 148 11.65 -0.37 14.21
N GLN A 149 12.26 -1.34 13.54
CA GLN A 149 11.53 -2.51 13.05
C GLN A 149 10.93 -3.29 14.22
N GLY A 150 9.65 -3.66 14.09
CA GLY A 150 8.86 -4.29 15.17
C GLY A 150 8.12 -3.29 16.07
N GLN A 151 8.39 -1.99 15.95
CA GLN A 151 7.67 -0.92 16.67
C GLN A 151 6.54 -0.31 15.82
N GLY A 152 6.14 -0.99 14.76
CA GLY A 152 5.05 -0.57 13.89
C GLY A 152 3.70 -0.74 14.56
N THR A 153 2.79 0.22 14.35
CA THR A 153 1.38 0.01 14.68
C THR A 153 0.75 -0.95 13.69
N VAL A 154 -0.21 -1.74 14.17
CA VAL A 154 -1.05 -2.60 13.35
C VAL A 154 -2.49 -2.16 13.55
N GLU A 155 -3.17 -1.86 12.46
CA GLU A 155 -4.57 -1.42 12.49
C GLU A 155 -5.43 -2.25 11.54
N ARG A 156 -6.73 -2.30 11.85
CA ARG A 156 -7.73 -2.98 11.02
C ARG A 156 -8.13 -2.05 9.88
N ILE A 157 -8.23 -2.59 8.68
CA ILE A 157 -8.63 -1.87 7.48
C ILE A 157 -9.99 -2.37 6.99
N ALA A 158 -10.87 -1.44 6.67
CA ALA A 158 -12.14 -1.70 5.99
C ALA A 158 -12.05 -1.30 4.51
N LEU A 159 -12.79 -2.02 3.67
CA LEU A 159 -13.06 -1.63 2.30
C LEU A 159 -14.22 -0.62 2.29
N LEU A 160 -14.04 0.50 1.60
CA LEU A 160 -15.11 1.46 1.34
C LEU A 160 -15.92 0.99 0.13
N ARG A 161 -17.25 1.06 0.23
CA ARG A 161 -18.15 0.68 -0.87
C ARG A 161 -18.16 1.68 -2.02
N GLU A 162 -17.80 2.93 -1.72
CA GLU A 162 -17.79 4.04 -2.67
C GLU A 162 -16.48 4.84 -2.51
N PRO A 163 -15.99 5.46 -3.60
CA PRO A 163 -14.90 6.42 -3.52
C PRO A 163 -15.27 7.59 -2.60
N PRO A 164 -14.36 8.10 -1.77
CA PRO A 164 -14.60 9.35 -1.06
C PRO A 164 -14.88 10.49 -2.03
N ALA A 165 -15.92 11.29 -1.77
CA ALA A 165 -16.33 12.43 -2.59
C ALA A 165 -15.37 13.62 -2.44
N HIS A 166 -14.10 13.43 -2.79
CA HIS A 166 -13.05 14.44 -2.67
C HIS A 166 -12.07 14.37 -3.86
N PRO A 167 -11.57 15.50 -4.39
CA PRO A 167 -10.62 15.50 -5.50
C PRO A 167 -9.36 14.68 -5.25
N LEU A 168 -8.89 14.60 -3.99
CA LEU A 168 -7.74 13.77 -3.62
C LEU A 168 -7.99 12.27 -3.77
N ALA A 169 -9.24 11.81 -3.85
CA ALA A 169 -9.57 10.41 -4.11
C ALA A 169 -9.59 10.08 -5.61
N ALA A 170 -9.60 11.08 -6.50
CA ALA A 170 -9.67 10.84 -7.93
C ALA A 170 -8.47 10.02 -8.43
N LYS A 171 -8.70 9.11 -9.36
CA LYS A 171 -7.63 8.38 -10.03
C LYS A 171 -6.77 9.38 -10.84
N SER A 172 -5.49 9.48 -10.51
CA SER A 172 -4.52 10.18 -11.37
C SER A 172 -4.47 9.46 -12.73
N LEU A 173 -4.63 10.21 -13.82
CA LEU A 173 -4.44 9.73 -15.19
C LEU A 173 -2.97 9.34 -15.46
#